data_AF-A0A1A8A4B6-F1
#
_entry.id   AF-A0A1A8A4B6-F1
#
_cell.length_a   1.000
_cell.length_b   1.000
_cell.length_c   1.000
_cell.angle_alpha   90.00
_cell.angle_beta   90.00
_cell.angle_gamma   90.00
#
_symmetry.space_group_name_H-M   'P 1'
#
loop_
_entity.id
_entity.type
_entity.pdbx_description
1 polymer ?
#
loop_
_entity_poly.entity_id
_entity_poly.type
_entity_poly.pdbx_seq_one_letter_code
_entity_poly.pdbx_strand_id
1 'polypeptide(L)'
;MFSSSSRNSLLSPWSSMEQTDSDVLDISTKVQLHGVLWKRPFGRPSAKWSRRFFVIKDSFLLYYAESEKKSFESNRYFNIHPKGVIPLGGCVVSANEDMGMPFAIVVNLEDFTGTIVLAAETGEEQVQWMEMLQDSGKVTWKNAQLGEAMIESLEAQGLQLAKEKQEYLDKLMEETEELSHQRAQREELERLNQVLEEEKRKFEEVVLELKAEQEQIKLDMDSTALSLKSVAREKEELSCLTVNLQTSIEELCQAKQRRLLLLGEKGQKKKEEDVGTDSLQPSLDEEELEDPDLLQDLRHIEEQMKILLKEKEQAEEK
;
A
#
# COMPACT_ATOMS: atom_id res chain seq x y z
N MET A 1 33.76 27.99 -20.50
CA MET A 1 34.03 28.20 -19.06
C MET A 1 32.82 27.66 -18.31
N PHE A 2 32.78 26.55 -17.56
CA PHE A 2 33.73 25.55 -17.05
C PHE A 2 32.88 24.24 -16.94
N SER A 3 33.25 23.17 -17.64
CA SER A 3 33.93 21.97 -17.11
C SER A 3 33.06 21.03 -16.28
N SER A 4 32.75 19.88 -16.91
CA SER A 4 32.20 18.64 -16.36
C SER A 4 32.90 18.12 -15.11
N SER A 5 32.15 17.36 -14.30
CA SER A 5 32.69 16.23 -13.52
C SER A 5 31.59 15.23 -13.21
N SER A 6 31.34 14.31 -14.15
CA SER A 6 30.63 13.06 -13.89
C SER A 6 31.52 12.17 -13.01
N ARG A 7 31.06 11.88 -11.78
CA ARG A 7 31.73 10.89 -10.93
C ARG A 7 31.27 9.49 -11.33
N ASN A 8 32.03 8.86 -12.22
CA ASN A 8 32.01 7.41 -12.40
C ASN A 8 32.62 6.77 -11.15
N SER A 9 31.77 6.26 -10.24
CA SER A 9 32.19 5.30 -9.24
C SER A 9 32.28 3.92 -9.90
N LEU A 10 33.43 3.65 -10.53
CA LEU A 10 33.80 2.30 -10.93
C LEU A 10 34.07 1.49 -9.67
N LEU A 11 33.16 0.57 -9.39
CA LEU A 11 33.37 -0.57 -8.53
C LEU A 11 34.63 -1.31 -9.01
N SER A 12 35.66 -1.36 -8.18
CA SER A 12 36.83 -2.23 -8.40
C SER A 12 36.45 -3.64 -7.93
N PRO A 13 36.29 -4.61 -8.84
CA PRO A 13 36.08 -6.00 -8.49
C PRO A 13 37.44 -6.65 -8.22
N TRP A 14 37.56 -7.34 -7.09
CA TRP A 14 38.48 -8.46 -6.88
C TRP A 14 39.83 -8.41 -7.62
N SER A 15 40.83 -7.74 -7.03
CA SER A 15 42.23 -7.83 -7.49
C SER A 15 43.18 -8.01 -6.30
N SER A 16 42.86 -8.93 -5.38
CA SER A 16 43.69 -9.18 -4.19
C SER A 16 43.91 -10.66 -3.89
N MET A 17 43.73 -11.55 -4.87
CA MET A 17 43.78 -13.00 -4.64
C MET A 17 44.54 -13.76 -5.74
N GLU A 18 45.57 -13.14 -6.33
CA GLU A 18 46.41 -13.76 -7.36
C GLU A 18 47.93 -13.59 -7.12
N GLN A 19 48.37 -13.19 -5.92
CA GLN A 19 49.80 -12.92 -5.66
C GLN A 19 50.53 -13.92 -4.75
N THR A 20 49.94 -15.07 -4.41
CA THR A 20 50.56 -16.02 -3.44
C THR A 20 51.01 -17.36 -4.00
N ASP A 21 50.78 -17.68 -5.28
CA ASP A 21 51.06 -19.04 -5.78
C ASP A 21 52.51 -19.27 -6.27
N SER A 22 53.35 -18.25 -6.33
CA SER A 22 54.75 -18.42 -6.78
C SER A 22 55.71 -18.90 -5.68
N ASP A 23 55.29 -18.87 -4.40
CA ASP A 23 56.11 -19.31 -3.25
C ASP A 23 55.84 -20.78 -2.85
N VAL A 24 54.88 -21.46 -3.49
CA VAL A 24 54.45 -22.83 -3.13
C VAL A 24 55.41 -23.92 -3.65
N LEU A 25 56.35 -23.58 -4.54
CA LEU A 25 57.33 -24.51 -5.11
C LEU A 25 58.75 -24.30 -4.58
N ASP A 26 58.93 -23.70 -3.41
CA ASP A 26 60.22 -23.74 -2.72
C ASP A 26 60.44 -25.15 -2.11
N ILE A 27 60.69 -26.14 -2.98
CA ILE A 27 61.22 -27.47 -2.64
C ILE A 27 62.71 -27.34 -2.24
N SER A 28 63.06 -26.24 -1.56
CA SER A 28 64.30 -26.10 -0.82
C SER A 28 64.39 -27.27 0.16
N THR A 29 65.53 -27.96 0.12
CA THR A 29 65.85 -29.15 0.91
C THR A 29 65.92 -28.86 2.41
N LYS A 30 64.80 -28.53 3.05
CA LYS A 30 64.66 -28.60 4.51
C LYS A 30 64.51 -30.06 4.93
N VAL A 31 65.54 -30.84 4.68
CA VAL A 31 65.69 -32.18 5.25
C VAL A 31 66.09 -32.02 6.70
N GLN A 32 65.36 -32.70 7.59
CA GLN A 32 65.56 -32.61 9.04
C GLN A 32 66.78 -33.42 9.46
N LEU A 33 66.94 -34.62 8.92
CA LEU A 33 68.10 -35.48 9.17
C LEU A 33 68.33 -36.42 7.98
N HIS A 34 69.59 -36.72 7.66
CA HIS A 34 69.93 -37.70 6.64
C HIS A 34 71.20 -38.47 7.00
N GLY A 35 71.32 -39.71 6.52
CA GLY A 35 72.45 -40.57 6.86
C GLY A 35 72.27 -42.00 6.37
N VAL A 36 73.30 -42.83 6.53
CA VAL A 36 73.23 -44.25 6.15
C VAL A 36 73.01 -45.06 7.41
N LEU A 37 71.93 -45.84 7.42
CA LEU A 37 71.63 -46.75 8.51
C LEU A 37 71.56 -48.18 7.98
N TRP A 38 71.79 -49.12 8.88
CA TRP A 38 71.48 -50.52 8.64
C TRP A 38 70.00 -50.74 8.83
N LYS A 39 69.34 -51.43 7.88
CA LYS A 39 67.94 -51.83 8.02
C LYS A 39 67.76 -53.33 7.88
N ARG A 40 66.85 -53.89 8.68
CA ARG A 40 66.33 -55.24 8.49
C ARG A 40 65.21 -55.26 7.44
N PRO A 41 64.95 -56.41 6.78
CA PRO A 41 63.85 -56.54 5.82
C PRO A 41 62.50 -56.43 6.54
N PHE A 42 61.55 -55.75 5.90
CA PHE A 42 60.17 -55.64 6.40
C PHE A 42 59.45 -56.99 6.38
N GLY A 43 58.65 -57.28 7.41
CA GLY A 43 57.67 -58.37 7.41
C GLY A 43 58.20 -59.80 7.55
N ARG A 44 59.53 -60.02 7.62
CA ARG A 44 60.11 -61.33 7.98
C ARG A 44 61.27 -61.17 8.97
N PRO A 45 61.34 -61.98 10.04
CA PRO A 45 62.48 -62.01 10.95
C PRO A 45 63.69 -62.65 10.25
N SER A 46 64.31 -61.92 9.34
CA SER A 46 65.59 -62.26 8.72
C SER A 46 66.72 -61.59 9.49
N ALA A 47 67.83 -62.29 9.65
CA ALA A 47 69.06 -61.74 10.25
C ALA A 47 69.92 -60.95 9.24
N LYS A 48 69.48 -60.81 7.97
CA LYS A 48 70.24 -60.10 6.95
C LYS A 48 70.03 -58.59 7.06
N TRP A 49 71.09 -57.87 7.42
CA TRP A 49 71.12 -56.41 7.45
C TRP A 49 71.54 -55.83 6.09
N SER A 50 70.95 -54.69 5.72
CA SER A 50 71.30 -53.97 4.50
C SER A 50 71.50 -52.48 4.77
N ARG A 51 72.59 -51.90 4.27
CA ARG A 51 72.79 -50.44 4.32
C ARG A 51 71.87 -49.74 3.35
N ARG A 52 71.22 -48.67 3.82
CA ARG A 52 70.37 -47.79 3.03
C ARG A 52 70.59 -46.35 3.45
N PHE A 53 70.47 -45.44 2.49
CA PHE A 53 70.47 -44.01 2.76
C PHE A 53 69.08 -43.61 3.21
N PHE A 54 68.96 -42.98 4.37
CA PHE A 54 67.72 -42.53 4.98
C PHE A 54 67.67 -41.01 5.04
N VAL A 55 66.47 -40.47 4.90
CA VAL A 55 66.18 -39.03 4.91
C VAL A 55 64.88 -38.83 5.69
N ILE A 56 64.91 -37.96 6.70
CA ILE A 56 63.73 -37.49 7.42
C ILE A 56 63.33 -36.14 6.83
N LYS A 57 62.10 -36.05 6.34
CA LYS A 57 61.54 -34.80 5.81
C LYS A 57 60.04 -34.75 6.09
N ASP A 58 59.56 -33.63 6.61
CA ASP A 58 58.14 -33.32 6.80
C ASP A 58 57.36 -34.47 7.47
N SER A 59 58.00 -35.12 8.46
CA SER A 59 57.46 -36.26 9.20
C SER A 59 57.35 -37.59 8.46
N PHE A 60 58.10 -37.74 7.37
CA PHE A 60 58.28 -39.02 6.67
C PHE A 60 59.74 -39.45 6.74
N LEU A 61 59.95 -40.74 6.98
CA LEU A 61 61.25 -41.39 6.80
C LEU A 61 61.29 -42.06 5.43
N LEU A 62 62.16 -41.52 4.58
CA LEU A 62 62.39 -41.94 3.21
C LEU A 62 63.68 -42.77 3.18
N TYR A 63 63.70 -43.86 2.42
CA TYR A 63 64.94 -44.61 2.21
C TYR A 63 65.24 -44.93 0.75
N TYR A 64 66.53 -44.91 0.42
CA TYR A 64 67.07 -44.97 -0.93
C TYR A 64 68.17 -46.04 -1.04
N ALA A 65 68.72 -46.24 -2.24
CA ALA A 65 69.97 -46.97 -2.37
C ALA A 65 71.11 -46.20 -1.68
N GLU A 66 72.09 -46.91 -1.11
CA GLU A 66 73.26 -46.26 -0.47
C GLU A 66 74.05 -45.38 -1.46
N SER A 67 74.08 -45.76 -2.75
CA SER A 67 74.70 -44.98 -3.82
C SER A 67 74.12 -43.57 -3.98
N GLU A 68 72.86 -43.36 -3.58
CA GLU A 68 72.17 -42.07 -3.73
C GLU A 68 72.67 -41.02 -2.73
N LYS A 69 73.38 -41.41 -1.66
CA LYS A 69 74.01 -40.48 -0.72
C LYS A 69 74.92 -39.48 -1.43
N LYS A 70 75.80 -39.97 -2.32
CA LYS A 70 76.76 -39.13 -3.05
C LYS A 70 76.06 -38.12 -3.96
N SER A 71 74.96 -38.53 -4.58
CA SER A 71 74.14 -37.67 -5.44
C SER A 71 73.39 -36.61 -4.63
N PHE A 72 72.88 -36.97 -3.45
CA PHE A 72 72.20 -36.04 -2.56
C PHE A 72 73.15 -34.96 -2.03
N GLU A 73 74.36 -35.33 -1.61
CA GLU A 73 75.37 -34.40 -1.10
C GLU A 73 75.93 -33.46 -2.19
N SER A 74 76.10 -33.96 -3.42
CA SER A 74 76.67 -33.18 -4.53
C SER A 74 75.68 -32.20 -5.16
N ASN A 75 74.43 -32.62 -5.33
CA ASN A 75 73.49 -31.86 -6.14
C ASN A 75 72.42 -31.09 -5.36
N ARG A 76 72.30 -31.33 -4.04
CA ARG A 76 71.27 -30.74 -3.16
C ARG A 76 69.83 -30.89 -3.67
N TYR A 77 69.55 -31.89 -4.49
CA TYR A 77 68.20 -32.31 -4.84
C TYR A 77 68.00 -33.78 -4.42
N PHE A 78 66.83 -34.11 -3.90
CA PHE A 78 66.50 -35.49 -3.55
C PHE A 78 65.81 -36.19 -4.72
N ASN A 79 66.06 -37.48 -4.85
CA ASN A 79 65.33 -38.33 -5.79
C ASN A 79 63.86 -38.42 -5.36
N ILE A 80 62.93 -38.04 -6.24
CA ILE A 80 61.48 -38.08 -5.95
C ILE A 80 60.91 -39.50 -5.84
N HIS A 81 61.72 -40.53 -6.14
CA HIS A 81 61.32 -41.93 -6.10
C HIS A 81 62.11 -42.72 -5.04
N PRO A 82 61.73 -42.61 -3.76
CA PRO A 82 62.30 -43.43 -2.69
C PRO A 82 61.95 -44.91 -2.88
N LYS A 83 62.80 -45.80 -2.34
CA LYS A 83 62.53 -47.24 -2.31
C LYS A 83 61.43 -47.59 -1.32
N GLY A 84 61.18 -46.73 -0.34
CA GLY A 84 60.03 -46.78 0.52
C GLY A 84 59.89 -45.52 1.35
N VAL A 85 58.66 -45.26 1.75
CA VAL A 85 58.23 -44.11 2.55
C VAL A 85 57.56 -44.65 3.80
N ILE A 86 57.95 -44.13 4.96
CA ILE A 86 57.42 -44.54 6.26
C ILE A 86 56.85 -43.28 6.92
N PRO A 87 55.54 -43.19 7.18
CA PRO A 87 54.96 -42.08 7.93
C PRO A 87 55.41 -42.16 9.39
N LEU A 88 55.93 -41.08 9.97
CA LEU A 88 56.39 -41.07 11.37
C LEU A 88 55.29 -40.64 12.36
N GLY A 89 54.10 -40.30 11.87
CA GLY A 89 52.95 -39.98 12.72
C GLY A 89 52.63 -41.14 13.66
N GLY A 90 52.58 -40.86 14.97
CA GLY A 90 52.24 -41.86 15.99
C GLY A 90 53.30 -42.96 16.22
N CYS A 91 54.51 -42.83 15.68
CA CYS A 91 55.53 -43.87 15.85
C CYS A 91 56.12 -43.88 17.28
N VAL A 92 56.35 -45.08 17.81
CA VAL A 92 57.06 -45.28 19.08
C VAL A 92 58.48 -45.75 18.77
N VAL A 93 59.47 -44.99 19.20
CA VAL A 93 60.89 -45.25 18.91
C VAL A 93 61.59 -45.69 20.19
N SER A 94 62.24 -46.86 20.18
CA SER A 94 62.98 -47.41 21.30
C SER A 94 64.36 -47.94 20.89
N ALA A 95 65.33 -47.89 21.81
CA ALA A 95 66.62 -48.53 21.63
C ALA A 95 66.52 -50.02 22.01
N ASN A 96 67.11 -50.90 21.21
CA ASN A 96 67.16 -52.33 21.53
C ASN A 96 68.47 -52.95 21.04
N GLU A 97 69.34 -53.35 21.97
CA GLU A 97 70.67 -53.90 21.68
C GLU A 97 70.65 -55.42 21.40
N ASP A 98 69.58 -56.12 21.78
CA ASP A 98 69.46 -57.59 21.69
C ASP A 98 69.17 -58.09 20.27
N MET A 99 69.09 -57.19 19.29
CA MET A 99 68.70 -57.48 17.91
C MET A 99 69.87 -57.86 16.97
N GLY A 100 71.05 -58.13 17.53
CA GLY A 100 72.22 -58.66 16.80
C GLY A 100 73.09 -57.62 16.09
N MET A 101 72.83 -56.33 16.29
CA MET A 101 73.71 -55.21 15.91
C MET A 101 73.75 -54.20 17.08
N PRO A 102 74.92 -53.63 17.40
CA PRO A 102 74.99 -52.55 18.39
C PRO A 102 74.21 -51.32 17.89
N PHE A 103 73.70 -50.51 18.81
CA PHE A 103 73.00 -49.26 18.51
C PHE A 103 71.74 -49.43 17.63
N ALA A 104 71.00 -50.52 17.84
CA ALA A 104 69.76 -50.76 17.12
C ALA A 104 68.60 -49.89 17.64
N ILE A 105 67.78 -49.42 16.70
CA ILE A 105 66.63 -48.54 16.88
C ILE A 105 65.41 -49.28 16.35
N VAL A 106 64.41 -49.44 17.19
CA VAL A 106 63.14 -50.07 16.87
C VAL A 106 62.09 -48.98 16.74
N VAL A 107 61.53 -48.84 15.54
CA VAL A 107 60.44 -47.90 15.25
C VAL A 107 59.17 -48.73 15.08
N ASN A 108 58.26 -48.63 16.05
CA ASN A 108 56.97 -49.30 15.99
C ASN A 108 55.92 -48.34 15.42
N LEU A 109 55.18 -48.81 14.41
CA LEU A 109 54.09 -48.07 13.79
C LEU A 109 52.80 -48.85 14.05
N GLU A 110 51.97 -48.35 14.96
CA GLU A 110 50.76 -49.05 15.44
C GLU A 110 49.72 -49.24 14.33
N ASP A 111 49.61 -48.29 13.39
CA ASP A 111 48.44 -48.22 12.52
C ASP A 111 48.61 -48.84 11.12
N PHE A 112 49.83 -48.95 10.56
CA PHE A 112 49.96 -49.28 9.12
C PHE A 112 51.12 -50.19 8.67
N THR A 113 52.28 -50.22 9.35
CA THR A 113 53.50 -50.78 8.72
C THR A 113 54.31 -51.78 9.56
N GLY A 114 53.85 -52.10 10.77
CA GLY A 114 54.56 -52.99 11.68
C GLY A 114 55.89 -52.42 12.17
N THR A 115 56.69 -53.25 12.84
CA THR A 115 57.94 -52.83 13.48
C THR A 115 59.11 -52.77 12.50
N ILE A 116 59.78 -51.63 12.45
CA ILE A 116 60.99 -51.39 11.66
C ILE A 116 62.20 -51.42 12.59
N VAL A 117 63.23 -52.15 12.20
CA VAL A 117 64.48 -52.21 12.96
C VAL A 117 65.60 -51.61 12.12
N LEU A 118 66.18 -50.54 12.65
CA LEU A 118 67.33 -49.82 12.12
C LEU A 118 68.52 -50.01 13.06
N ALA A 119 69.74 -49.75 12.60
CA ALA A 119 70.91 -49.64 13.47
C ALA A 119 71.85 -48.55 12.96
N ALA A 120 72.33 -47.73 13.89
CA ALA A 120 73.32 -46.68 13.66
C ALA A 120 74.75 -47.23 13.75
N GLU A 121 75.73 -46.44 13.31
CA GLU A 121 77.15 -46.84 13.39
C GLU A 121 77.76 -46.49 14.76
N THR A 122 77.21 -45.46 15.42
CA THR A 122 77.64 -45.00 16.75
C THR A 122 76.44 -44.77 17.68
N GLY A 123 76.69 -44.75 18.98
CA GLY A 123 75.66 -44.40 19.97
C GLY A 123 75.17 -42.96 19.88
N GLU A 124 76.04 -42.02 19.49
CA GLU A 124 75.65 -40.62 19.27
C GLU A 124 74.66 -40.49 18.10
N GLU A 125 74.96 -41.15 16.98
CA GLU A 125 74.04 -41.21 15.84
C GLU A 125 72.72 -41.87 16.22
N GLN A 126 72.75 -42.94 17.04
CA GLN A 126 71.55 -43.61 17.51
C GLN A 126 70.63 -42.64 18.23
N VAL A 127 71.16 -41.89 19.19
CA VAL A 127 70.40 -40.91 19.97
C VAL A 127 69.84 -39.82 19.07
N GLN A 128 70.66 -39.27 18.16
CA GLN A 128 70.24 -38.23 17.23
C GLN A 128 69.10 -38.70 16.31
N TRP A 129 69.19 -39.91 15.76
CA TRP A 129 68.14 -40.49 14.94
C TRP A 129 66.86 -40.74 15.75
N MET A 130 66.98 -41.26 16.97
CA MET A 130 65.80 -41.49 17.83
C MET A 130 65.07 -40.19 18.17
N GLU A 131 65.80 -39.15 18.56
CA GLU A 131 65.24 -37.84 18.89
C GLU A 131 64.49 -37.25 17.68
N MET A 132 65.13 -37.23 16.52
CA MET A 132 64.53 -36.67 15.30
C MET A 132 63.32 -37.48 14.80
N LEU A 133 63.32 -38.81 14.95
CA LEU A 133 62.17 -39.65 14.62
C LEU A 133 60.97 -39.33 15.53
N GLN A 134 61.21 -39.21 16.84
CA GLN A 134 60.15 -38.88 17.81
C GLN A 134 59.60 -37.47 17.60
N ASP A 135 60.46 -36.48 17.39
CA ASP A 135 60.04 -35.09 17.20
C ASP A 135 59.26 -34.91 15.89
N SER A 136 59.69 -35.60 14.83
CA SER A 136 58.98 -35.62 13.56
C SER A 136 57.56 -36.20 13.70
N GLY A 137 57.37 -37.24 14.52
CA GLY A 137 56.04 -37.80 14.79
C GLY A 137 55.11 -36.84 15.55
N LYS A 138 55.65 -36.05 16.49
CA LYS A 138 54.87 -35.04 17.25
C LYS A 138 54.37 -33.91 16.35
N VAL A 139 55.18 -33.49 15.36
CA VAL A 139 54.81 -32.41 14.43
C VAL A 139 53.57 -32.77 13.61
N THR A 140 53.48 -34.00 13.10
CA THR A 140 52.29 -34.46 12.35
C THR A 140 51.03 -34.37 13.18
N TRP A 141 51.10 -34.79 14.45
CA TRP A 141 49.94 -34.78 15.33
C TRP A 141 49.45 -33.36 15.63
N LYS A 142 50.38 -32.43 15.92
CA LYS A 142 50.04 -31.02 16.12
C LYS A 142 49.44 -30.38 14.86
N ASN A 143 49.98 -30.68 13.68
CA ASN A 143 49.46 -30.16 12.42
C ASN A 143 48.05 -30.70 12.13
N ALA A 144 47.79 -31.97 12.41
CA ALA A 144 46.44 -32.54 12.30
C ALA A 144 45.46 -31.85 13.26
N GLN A 145 45.87 -31.60 14.51
CA GLN A 145 45.04 -30.90 15.49
C GLN A 145 44.73 -29.45 15.08
N LEU A 146 45.71 -28.73 14.53
CA LEU A 146 45.51 -27.38 14.01
C LEU A 146 44.57 -27.38 12.79
N GLY A 147 44.71 -28.37 11.91
CA GLY A 147 43.82 -28.55 10.76
C GLY A 147 42.38 -28.78 11.19
N GLU A 148 42.15 -29.64 12.17
CA GLU A 148 40.82 -29.91 12.72
C GLU A 148 40.18 -28.66 13.33
N ALA A 149 40.92 -27.93 14.18
CA ALA A 149 40.41 -26.69 14.79
C ALA A 149 40.10 -25.60 13.75
N MET A 150 40.88 -25.54 12.67
CA MET A 150 40.61 -24.62 11.56
C MET A 150 39.35 -25.00 10.79
N ILE A 151 39.14 -26.30 10.51
CA ILE A 151 37.94 -26.81 9.85
C ILE A 151 36.72 -26.49 10.72
N GLU A 152 36.76 -26.81 12.01
CA GLU A 152 35.66 -26.53 12.96
C GLU A 152 35.31 -25.03 13.00
N SER A 153 36.32 -24.15 13.01
CA SER A 153 36.09 -22.69 12.95
C SER A 153 35.43 -22.25 11.63
N LEU A 154 35.83 -22.85 10.50
CA LEU A 154 35.24 -22.51 9.20
C LEU A 154 33.80 -23.02 9.08
N GLU A 155 33.51 -24.21 9.60
CA GLU A 155 32.15 -24.75 9.67
C GLU A 155 31.24 -23.88 10.54
N ALA A 156 31.72 -23.45 11.70
CA ALA A 156 30.98 -22.54 12.59
C ALA A 156 30.68 -21.20 11.90
N GLN A 157 31.66 -20.62 11.21
CA GLN A 157 31.45 -19.38 10.42
C GLN A 157 30.45 -19.59 9.28
N GLY A 158 30.54 -20.72 8.55
CA GLY A 158 29.61 -21.06 7.48
C GLY A 158 28.18 -21.24 7.99
N LEU A 159 28.01 -21.91 9.13
CA LEU A 159 26.73 -22.09 9.78
C LEU A 159 26.13 -20.75 10.24
N GLN A 160 26.95 -19.88 10.84
CA GLN A 160 26.53 -18.54 11.26
C GLN A 160 26.07 -17.70 10.08
N LEU A 161 26.83 -17.70 8.97
CA LEU A 161 26.48 -16.97 7.76
C LEU A 161 25.17 -17.47 7.14
N ALA A 162 24.96 -18.79 7.15
CA ALA A 162 23.72 -19.40 6.67
C ALA A 162 22.51 -18.98 7.53
N LYS A 163 22.69 -18.92 8.86
CA LYS A 163 21.68 -18.46 9.79
C LYS A 163 21.32 -16.99 9.56
N GLU A 164 22.31 -16.11 9.45
CA GLU A 164 22.09 -14.68 9.18
C GLU A 164 21.39 -14.44 7.84
N LYS A 165 21.74 -15.21 6.80
CA LYS A 165 21.04 -15.18 5.50
C LYS A 165 19.57 -15.58 5.66
N GLN A 166 19.27 -16.62 6.42
CA GLN A 166 17.90 -17.04 6.66
C GLN A 166 17.11 -15.96 7.41
N GLU A 167 17.66 -15.41 8.50
CA GLU A 167 17.02 -14.34 9.26
C GLU A 167 16.75 -13.10 8.40
N TYR A 168 17.64 -12.77 7.46
CA TYR A 168 17.43 -11.67 6.52
C TYR A 168 16.29 -11.96 5.54
N LEU A 169 16.20 -13.19 5.02
CA LEU A 169 15.10 -13.59 4.15
C LEU A 169 13.75 -13.57 4.89
N ASP A 170 13.72 -14.05 6.14
CA ASP A 170 12.50 -14.06 6.96
C ASP A 170 11.99 -12.63 7.18
N LYS A 171 12.88 -11.66 7.49
CA LYS A 171 12.52 -10.24 7.60
C LYS A 171 11.97 -9.65 6.30
N LEU A 172 12.58 -9.98 5.17
CA LEU A 172 12.08 -9.52 3.87
C LEU A 172 10.70 -10.10 3.54
N MET A 173 10.44 -11.35 3.93
CA MET A 173 9.13 -11.96 3.79
C MET A 173 8.10 -11.24 4.67
N GLU A 174 8.41 -10.98 5.93
CA GLU A 174 7.55 -10.24 6.86
C GLU A 174 7.21 -8.84 6.31
N GLU A 175 8.20 -8.06 5.88
CA GLU A 175 7.97 -6.74 5.26
C GLU A 175 7.09 -6.83 4.00
N THR A 176 7.27 -7.87 3.19
CA THR A 176 6.46 -8.09 1.99
C THR A 176 5.00 -8.42 2.34
N GLU A 177 4.78 -9.25 3.36
CA GLU A 177 3.45 -9.60 3.86
C GLU A 177 2.75 -8.36 4.43
N GLU A 178 3.43 -7.54 5.23
CA GLU A 178 2.90 -6.29 5.76
C GLU A 178 2.51 -5.31 4.64
N LEU A 179 3.38 -5.12 3.64
CA LEU A 179 3.07 -4.29 2.48
C LEU A 179 1.87 -4.81 1.69
N SER A 180 1.74 -6.14 1.55
CA SER A 180 0.59 -6.75 0.89
C SER A 180 -0.72 -6.48 1.67
N HIS A 181 -0.67 -6.57 3.00
CA HIS A 181 -1.81 -6.27 3.85
C HIS A 181 -2.21 -4.80 3.76
N GLN A 182 -1.24 -3.88 3.81
CA GLN A 182 -1.47 -2.45 3.65
C GLN A 182 -2.07 -2.11 2.27
N ARG A 183 -1.60 -2.77 1.20
CA ARG A 183 -2.19 -2.61 -0.15
C ARG A 183 -3.65 -3.08 -0.18
N ALA A 184 -3.95 -4.24 0.39
CA ALA A 184 -5.32 -4.75 0.45
C ALA A 184 -6.25 -3.80 1.22
N GLN A 185 -5.82 -3.29 2.38
CA GLN A 185 -6.57 -2.30 3.15
C GLN A 185 -6.80 -1.01 2.35
N ARG A 186 -5.77 -0.54 1.62
CA ARG A 186 -5.88 0.66 0.79
C ARG A 186 -6.87 0.47 -0.36
N GLU A 187 -6.84 -0.69 -1.02
CA GLU A 187 -7.81 -1.03 -2.07
C GLU A 187 -9.24 -1.09 -1.55
N GLU A 188 -9.45 -1.62 -0.33
CA GLU A 188 -10.77 -1.65 0.30
C GLU A 188 -11.27 -0.23 0.65
N LEU A 189 -10.39 0.61 1.19
CA LEU A 189 -10.69 2.03 1.41
C LEU A 189 -11.01 2.78 0.13
N GLU A 190 -10.28 2.51 -0.96
CA GLU A 190 -10.54 3.11 -2.26
C GLU A 190 -11.91 2.68 -2.82
N ARG A 191 -12.26 1.40 -2.70
CA ARG A 191 -13.61 0.92 -3.06
C ARG A 191 -14.69 1.60 -2.24
N LEU A 192 -14.50 1.72 -0.92
CA LEU A 192 -15.48 2.40 -0.05
C LEU A 192 -15.61 3.88 -0.41
N ASN A 193 -14.50 4.56 -0.70
CA ASN A 193 -14.52 5.97 -1.08
C ASN A 193 -15.26 6.18 -2.41
N GLN A 194 -15.09 5.30 -3.39
CA GLN A 194 -15.87 5.36 -4.64
C GLN A 194 -17.38 5.26 -4.38
N VAL A 195 -17.82 4.30 -3.55
CA VAL A 195 -19.24 4.16 -3.18
C VAL A 195 -19.75 5.41 -2.47
N LEU A 196 -18.98 5.96 -1.54
CA LEU A 196 -19.35 7.19 -0.82
C LEU A 196 -19.45 8.41 -1.75
N GLU A 197 -18.54 8.54 -2.72
CA GLU A 197 -18.61 9.59 -3.74
C GLU A 197 -19.85 9.43 -4.63
N GLU A 198 -20.21 8.20 -5.00
CA GLU A 198 -21.42 7.93 -5.76
C GLU A 198 -22.70 8.27 -4.98
N GLU A 199 -22.78 7.88 -3.70
CA GLU A 199 -23.89 8.22 -2.82
C GLU A 199 -23.99 9.73 -2.60
N LYS A 200 -22.86 10.40 -2.34
CA LYS A 200 -22.80 11.85 -2.20
C LYS A 200 -23.35 12.56 -3.44
N ARG A 201 -22.95 12.13 -4.64
CA ARG A 201 -23.47 12.68 -5.90
C ARG A 201 -24.99 12.51 -6.02
N LYS A 202 -25.53 11.34 -5.66
CA LYS A 202 -26.99 11.11 -5.66
C LYS A 202 -27.70 12.06 -4.69
N PHE A 203 -27.15 12.28 -3.50
CA PHE A 203 -27.70 13.25 -2.55
C PHE A 203 -27.63 14.69 -3.10
N GLU A 204 -26.52 15.07 -3.72
CA GLU A 204 -26.38 16.39 -4.34
C GLU A 204 -27.41 16.61 -5.46
N GLU A 205 -27.68 15.61 -6.29
CA GLU A 205 -28.71 15.64 -7.33
C GLU A 205 -30.11 15.84 -6.73
N VAL A 206 -30.50 15.03 -5.75
CA VAL A 206 -31.79 15.19 -5.04
C VAL A 206 -31.91 16.57 -4.38
N VAL A 207 -30.83 17.09 -3.80
CA VAL A 207 -30.84 18.43 -3.19
C VAL A 207 -31.04 19.52 -4.24
N LEU A 208 -30.46 19.37 -5.43
CA LEU A 208 -30.68 20.30 -6.54
C LEU A 208 -32.12 20.25 -7.05
N GLU A 209 -32.68 19.05 -7.21
CA GLU A 209 -34.08 18.86 -7.60
C GLU A 209 -35.04 19.50 -6.60
N LEU A 210 -34.86 19.21 -5.30
CA LEU A 210 -35.70 19.79 -4.24
C LEU A 210 -35.60 21.32 -4.19
N LYS A 211 -34.42 21.90 -4.45
CA LYS A 211 -34.27 23.36 -4.53
C LYS A 211 -35.01 23.94 -5.74
N ALA A 212 -34.94 23.30 -6.90
CA ALA A 212 -35.67 23.72 -8.09
C ALA A 212 -37.19 23.64 -7.87
N GLU A 213 -37.67 22.56 -7.26
CA GLU A 213 -39.08 22.42 -6.86
C GLU A 213 -39.50 23.51 -5.86
N GLN A 214 -38.66 23.80 -4.86
CA GLN A 214 -38.93 24.87 -3.90
C GLN A 214 -39.05 26.24 -4.59
N GLU A 215 -38.16 26.56 -5.52
CA GLU A 215 -38.21 27.80 -6.29
C GLU A 215 -39.45 27.88 -7.17
N GLN A 216 -39.84 26.77 -7.82
CA GLN A 216 -41.05 26.69 -8.62
C GLN A 216 -42.30 26.90 -7.75
N ILE A 217 -42.42 26.20 -6.62
CA ILE A 217 -43.53 26.37 -5.66
C ILE A 217 -43.61 27.83 -5.19
N LYS A 218 -42.46 28.48 -4.94
CA LYS A 218 -42.42 29.88 -4.55
C LYS A 218 -42.99 30.80 -5.63
N LEU A 219 -42.63 30.59 -6.90
CA LEU A 219 -43.17 31.36 -8.02
C LEU A 219 -44.69 31.15 -8.18
N ASP A 220 -45.16 29.91 -8.05
CA ASP A 220 -46.59 29.59 -8.13
C ASP A 220 -47.38 30.21 -6.97
N MET A 221 -46.80 30.22 -5.76
CA MET A 221 -47.35 30.90 -4.59
C MET A 221 -47.45 32.41 -4.80
N ASP A 222 -46.40 33.04 -5.34
CA ASP A 222 -46.40 34.49 -5.63
C ASP A 222 -47.43 34.84 -6.72
N SER A 223 -47.54 34.02 -7.78
CA SER A 223 -48.55 34.16 -8.83
C SER A 223 -49.98 34.02 -8.29
N THR A 224 -50.20 33.02 -7.43
CA THR A 224 -51.49 32.81 -6.75
C THR A 224 -51.83 33.99 -5.85
N ALA A 225 -50.86 34.52 -5.10
CA ALA A 225 -51.05 35.69 -4.25
C ALA A 225 -51.39 36.95 -5.07
N LEU A 226 -50.78 37.16 -6.24
CA LEU A 226 -51.13 38.26 -7.15
C LEU A 226 -52.55 38.09 -7.71
N SER A 227 -52.92 36.89 -8.13
CA SER A 227 -54.26 36.58 -8.63
C SER A 227 -55.32 36.83 -7.55
N LEU A 228 -55.08 36.37 -6.31
CA LEU A 228 -55.95 36.64 -5.16
C LEU A 228 -56.11 38.15 -4.89
N LYS A 229 -55.05 38.94 -5.03
CA LYS A 229 -55.14 40.41 -4.91
C LYS A 229 -55.94 41.06 -6.05
N SER A 230 -55.93 40.49 -7.26
CA SER A 230 -56.81 40.97 -8.34
C SER A 230 -58.26 40.70 -8.01
N VAL A 231 -58.58 39.46 -7.65
CA VAL A 231 -59.94 39.05 -7.27
C VAL A 231 -60.46 39.86 -6.08
N ALA A 232 -59.60 40.16 -5.09
CA ALA A 232 -59.98 41.01 -3.97
C ALA A 232 -60.35 42.45 -4.40
N ARG A 233 -59.63 43.02 -5.38
CA ARG A 233 -59.93 44.34 -5.95
C ARG A 233 -61.21 44.32 -6.77
N GLU A 234 -61.38 43.32 -7.64
CA GLU A 234 -62.61 43.13 -8.43
C GLU A 234 -63.83 42.98 -7.52
N LYS A 235 -63.69 42.24 -6.41
CA LYS A 235 -64.73 42.14 -5.38
C LYS A 235 -65.06 43.48 -4.73
N GLU A 236 -64.06 44.31 -4.43
CA GLU A 236 -64.25 45.65 -3.85
C GLU A 236 -64.94 46.58 -4.86
N GLU A 237 -64.52 46.57 -6.13
CA GLU A 237 -65.14 47.33 -7.22
C GLU A 237 -66.61 46.93 -7.44
N LEU A 238 -66.89 45.62 -7.49
CA LEU A 238 -68.25 45.09 -7.55
C LEU A 238 -69.07 45.54 -6.34
N SER A 239 -68.50 45.47 -5.13
CA SER A 239 -69.17 45.96 -3.92
C SER A 239 -69.51 47.44 -4.01
N CYS A 240 -68.60 48.29 -4.50
CA CYS A 240 -68.86 49.72 -4.71
C CYS A 240 -69.95 49.95 -5.76
N LEU A 241 -69.91 49.22 -6.88
CA LEU A 241 -70.93 49.31 -7.92
C LEU A 241 -72.31 48.91 -7.39
N THR A 242 -72.40 47.81 -6.63
CA THR A 242 -73.64 47.35 -5.99
C THR A 242 -74.19 48.40 -5.03
N VAL A 243 -73.33 49.03 -4.21
CA VAL A 243 -73.75 50.13 -3.33
C VAL A 243 -74.28 51.33 -4.12
N ASN A 244 -73.59 51.75 -5.19
CA ASN A 244 -74.02 52.87 -6.03
C ASN A 244 -75.35 52.60 -6.75
N LEU A 245 -75.54 51.37 -7.27
CA LEU A 245 -76.81 50.96 -7.87
C LEU A 245 -77.93 50.95 -6.82
N GLN A 246 -77.65 50.44 -5.62
CA GLN A 246 -78.60 50.45 -4.51
C GLN A 246 -79.03 51.87 -4.12
N THR A 247 -78.08 52.81 -3.94
CA THR A 247 -78.41 54.21 -3.63
C THR A 247 -79.18 54.87 -4.77
N SER A 248 -78.81 54.61 -6.04
CA SER A 248 -79.53 55.15 -7.20
C SER A 248 -80.98 54.67 -7.25
N ILE A 249 -81.21 53.38 -6.97
CA ILE A 249 -82.57 52.81 -6.88
C ILE A 249 -83.35 53.47 -5.74
N GLU A 250 -82.74 53.67 -4.57
CA GLU A 250 -83.38 54.32 -3.42
C GLU A 250 -83.74 55.78 -3.72
N GLU A 251 -82.85 56.53 -4.37
CA GLU A 251 -83.11 57.92 -4.79
C GLU A 251 -84.23 58.00 -5.82
N LEU A 252 -84.25 57.10 -6.82
CA LEU A 252 -85.35 57.02 -7.79
C LEU A 252 -86.67 56.64 -7.12
N CYS A 253 -86.66 55.69 -6.18
CA CYS A 253 -87.83 55.34 -5.36
C CYS A 253 -88.35 56.57 -4.58
N GLN A 254 -87.45 57.33 -3.95
CA GLN A 254 -87.81 58.56 -3.25
C GLN A 254 -88.34 59.63 -4.21
N ALA A 255 -87.73 59.81 -5.38
CA ALA A 255 -88.19 60.76 -6.39
C ALA A 255 -89.59 60.37 -6.92
N LYS A 256 -89.82 59.08 -7.18
CA LYS A 256 -91.14 58.54 -7.51
C LYS A 256 -92.14 58.83 -6.39
N GLN A 257 -91.79 58.57 -5.13
CA GLN A 257 -92.67 58.84 -3.99
C GLN A 257 -92.99 60.34 -3.86
N ARG A 258 -92.00 61.23 -4.02
CA ARG A 258 -92.20 62.68 -4.01
C ARG A 258 -93.11 63.15 -5.16
N ARG A 259 -92.94 62.61 -6.37
CA ARG A 259 -93.82 62.93 -7.51
C ARG A 259 -95.22 62.39 -7.32
N LEU A 260 -95.39 61.18 -6.77
CA LEU A 260 -96.69 60.64 -6.39
C LEU A 260 -97.39 61.50 -5.34
N LEU A 261 -96.65 62.04 -4.36
CA LEU A 261 -97.17 63.01 -3.40
C LEU A 261 -97.60 64.31 -4.08
N LEU A 262 -96.83 64.84 -5.03
CA LEU A 262 -97.19 66.01 -5.85
C LEU A 262 -98.43 65.78 -6.73
N LEU A 263 -98.59 64.58 -7.31
CA LEU A 263 -99.80 64.15 -8.02
C LEU A 263 -100.98 64.01 -7.05
N GLY A 264 -100.74 63.54 -5.83
CA GLY A 264 -101.72 63.49 -4.74
C GLY A 264 -102.17 64.88 -4.29
N GLU A 265 -101.23 65.82 -4.12
CA GLU A 265 -101.50 67.21 -3.75
C GLU A 265 -102.17 68.01 -4.88
N LYS A 266 -101.83 67.76 -6.15
CA LYS A 266 -102.54 68.33 -7.31
C LYS A 266 -103.91 67.68 -7.54
N GLY A 267 -104.06 66.40 -7.21
CA GLY A 267 -105.34 65.71 -7.16
C GLY A 267 -106.23 66.17 -6.00
N GLN A 268 -105.64 66.58 -4.87
CA GLN A 268 -106.35 67.24 -3.77
C GLN A 268 -106.69 68.70 -4.08
N LYS A 269 -105.82 69.47 -4.74
CA LYS A 269 -106.15 70.80 -5.26
C LYS A 269 -107.23 70.79 -6.34
N LYS A 270 -107.34 69.72 -7.14
CA LYS A 270 -108.49 69.49 -8.06
C LYS A 270 -109.75 68.92 -7.37
N LYS A 271 -109.64 68.39 -6.16
CA LYS A 271 -110.79 67.89 -5.37
C LYS A 271 -111.32 68.88 -4.32
N GLU A 272 -110.60 69.97 -4.05
CA GLU A 272 -111.05 71.05 -3.16
C GLU A 272 -111.71 72.24 -3.91
N GLU A 273 -111.71 72.27 -5.25
CA GLU A 273 -112.43 73.29 -6.06
C GLU A 273 -113.69 72.79 -6.78
N ASP A 274 -114.08 71.51 -6.65
CA ASP A 274 -115.30 71.00 -7.31
C ASP A 274 -116.03 69.94 -6.47
N VAL A 275 -116.64 70.36 -5.36
CA VAL A 275 -117.91 69.79 -4.87
C VAL A 275 -118.70 70.91 -4.17
N GLY A 276 -119.52 71.60 -4.95
CA GLY A 276 -120.53 72.51 -4.42
C GLY A 276 -121.20 73.37 -5.48
N THR A 277 -122.01 72.76 -6.37
CA THR A 277 -123.46 73.02 -6.46
C THR A 277 -124.02 72.43 -7.77
N ASP A 278 -125.06 71.64 -7.57
CA ASP A 278 -125.97 70.99 -8.51
C ASP A 278 -126.53 71.92 -9.61
N SER A 279 -126.29 71.60 -10.89
CA SER A 279 -127.34 71.47 -11.93
C SER A 279 -126.82 71.46 -13.37
N LEU A 280 -127.25 70.42 -14.10
CA LEU A 280 -127.65 70.39 -15.51
C LEU A 280 -126.56 70.52 -16.62
N GLN A 281 -126.16 69.32 -17.09
CA GLN A 281 -125.84 68.85 -18.47
C GLN A 281 -126.03 69.82 -19.67
N PRO A 282 -125.36 69.63 -20.84
CA PRO A 282 -124.89 68.34 -21.41
C PRO A 282 -123.56 68.36 -22.22
N SER A 283 -123.25 67.18 -22.79
CA SER A 283 -122.48 66.86 -24.01
C SER A 283 -120.95 66.68 -23.95
N LEU A 284 -120.56 65.41 -24.10
CA LEU A 284 -119.70 64.79 -25.13
C LEU A 284 -118.37 65.44 -25.53
N ASP A 285 -117.37 64.57 -25.42
CA ASP A 285 -116.12 64.43 -26.16
C ASP A 285 -114.86 65.21 -25.71
N GLU A 286 -113.86 64.38 -25.39
CA GLU A 286 -112.43 64.51 -25.67
C GLU A 286 -111.51 65.38 -24.78
N GLU A 287 -110.28 64.85 -24.71
CA GLU A 287 -109.01 65.45 -24.31
C GLU A 287 -108.60 65.44 -22.82
N GLU A 288 -107.86 64.37 -22.48
CA GLU A 288 -106.45 64.48 -22.08
C GLU A 288 -106.01 65.84 -21.53
N LEU A 289 -106.11 65.98 -20.20
CA LEU A 289 -105.23 66.86 -19.44
C LEU A 289 -104.62 66.08 -18.28
N GLU A 290 -104.19 64.86 -18.59
CA GLU A 290 -102.97 64.33 -18.03
C GLU A 290 -101.84 65.16 -18.62
N ASP A 291 -101.05 65.85 -17.80
CA ASP A 291 -99.89 66.60 -18.26
C ASP A 291 -98.95 65.59 -18.96
N PRO A 292 -98.96 65.53 -20.31
CA PRO A 292 -98.41 64.39 -21.03
C PRO A 292 -96.90 64.31 -20.80
N ASP A 293 -96.28 65.46 -20.55
CA ASP A 293 -94.87 65.61 -20.22
C ASP A 293 -94.55 64.99 -18.84
N LEU A 294 -95.40 65.21 -17.84
CA LEU A 294 -95.21 64.71 -16.47
C LEU A 294 -95.52 63.21 -16.32
N LEU A 295 -96.43 62.65 -17.12
CA LEU A 295 -96.65 61.20 -17.19
C LEU A 295 -95.65 60.49 -18.07
N GLN A 296 -95.21 61.13 -19.16
CA GLN A 296 -94.12 60.62 -19.98
C GLN A 296 -92.83 60.55 -19.17
N ASP A 297 -92.55 61.55 -18.33
CA ASP A 297 -91.49 61.52 -17.33
C ASP A 297 -91.66 60.36 -16.33
N LEU A 298 -92.87 60.10 -15.83
CA LEU A 298 -93.09 59.07 -14.81
C LEU A 298 -92.92 57.66 -15.40
N ARG A 299 -93.45 57.44 -16.61
CA ARG A 299 -93.16 56.24 -17.40
C ARG A 299 -91.67 56.12 -17.69
N HIS A 300 -91.00 57.22 -18.01
CA HIS A 300 -89.56 57.23 -18.24
C HIS A 300 -88.78 56.83 -16.98
N ILE A 301 -89.15 57.36 -15.81
CA ILE A 301 -88.55 56.98 -14.52
C ILE A 301 -88.80 55.49 -14.20
N GLU A 302 -90.00 54.97 -14.46
CA GLU A 302 -90.31 53.55 -14.24
C GLU A 302 -89.56 52.61 -15.19
N GLU A 303 -89.43 52.99 -16.45
CA GLU A 303 -88.64 52.26 -17.44
C GLU A 303 -87.16 52.24 -17.03
N GLN A 304 -86.62 53.39 -16.63
CA GLN A 304 -85.23 53.52 -16.14
C GLN A 304 -85.00 52.69 -14.86
N MET A 305 -85.93 52.69 -13.90
CA MET A 305 -85.82 51.87 -12.68
C MET A 305 -85.86 50.36 -12.99
N LYS A 306 -86.67 49.94 -13.96
CA LYS A 306 -86.75 48.54 -14.39
C LYS A 306 -85.48 48.08 -15.10
N ILE A 307 -84.87 48.94 -15.90
CA ILE A 307 -83.57 48.68 -16.54
C ILE A 307 -82.48 48.52 -15.46
N LEU A 308 -82.39 49.45 -14.51
CA LEU A 308 -81.39 49.41 -13.45
C LEU A 308 -81.55 48.22 -12.49
N LEU A 309 -82.79 47.80 -12.17
CA LEU A 309 -83.03 46.59 -11.37
C LEU A 309 -82.54 45.33 -12.08
N LYS A 310 -82.75 45.26 -13.40
CA LYS A 310 -82.27 44.14 -14.22
C LYS A 310 -80.73 44.13 -14.31
N GLU A 311 -80.11 45.31 -14.40
CA GLU A 311 -78.64 45.44 -14.36
C GLU A 311 -78.07 45.04 -13.00
N LYS A 312 -78.76 45.35 -11.89
CA LYS A 312 -78.39 44.90 -10.55
C LYS A 312 -78.46 43.37 -10.40
N GLU A 313 -79.55 42.73 -10.83
CA GLU A 313 -79.68 41.27 -10.77
C GLU A 313 -78.57 40.57 -11.58
N GLN A 314 -78.21 41.12 -12.73
CA GLN A 314 -77.10 40.61 -13.55
C GLN A 314 -75.72 40.81 -12.92
N ALA A 315 -75.56 41.83 -12.08
CA ALA A 315 -74.33 42.07 -11.33
C ALA A 315 -74.22 41.19 -10.07
N GLU A 316 -75.35 40.70 -9.52
CA GLU A 316 -75.39 39.79 -8.37
C GLU A 316 -75.26 38.29 -8.77
N GLU A 317 -75.57 37.94 -10.02
CA GLU A 317 -75.41 36.56 -10.56
C GLU A 317 -74.00 36.23 -11.11
N LYS A 318 -73.11 37.23 -11.26
CA LYS A 318 -71.73 37.07 -11.73
C LYS A 318 -70.72 37.07 -10.59
#